data_AF-A0A0E9WJQ6-F1
#
_entry.id   AF-A0A0E9WJQ6-F1
#
_cell.length_a   1.000
_cell.length_b   1.000
_cell.length_c   1.000
_cell.angle_alpha   90.00
_cell.angle_beta   90.00
_cell.angle_gamma   90.00
#
_symmetry.space_group_name_H-M   'P 1'
#
loop_
_entity.id
_entity.type
_entity.pdbx_description
1 polymer ?
#
loop_
_entity_poly.entity_id
_entity_poly.type
_entity_poly.pdbx_seq_one_letter_code
_entity_poly.pdbx_strand_id
1 'polypeptide(L)'
;MAVDCALSKLGQFVQVAARGATSYLELAARDLSCSLARIYMGALLIENATWEGASDSDIYAATRWCEQDLCPVVNNKDHGWYNPETPDKDAMLVYEVSPHHGQSMAGE
;
A
#
# COMPACT_ATOMS: atom_id res chain seq x y z
N MET A 1 8.52 9.26 15.78
CA MET A 1 7.38 8.60 16.47
C MET A 1 6.45 7.83 15.51
N ALA A 2 5.88 8.42 14.44
CA ALA A 2 5.07 7.68 13.46
C ALA A 2 5.91 6.97 12.37
N VAL A 3 6.83 7.72 11.75
CA VAL A 3 7.78 7.22 10.72
C VAL A 3 8.62 6.06 11.27
N ASP A 4 9.19 6.19 12.47
CA ASP A 4 10.00 5.13 13.09
C ASP A 4 9.20 3.85 13.34
N CYS A 5 7.94 3.98 13.79
CA CYS A 5 7.06 2.84 14.01
C CYS A 5 6.74 2.13 12.69
N ALA A 6 6.40 2.89 11.65
CA ALA A 6 6.15 2.36 10.32
C ALA A 6 7.39 1.67 9.73
N LEU A 7 8.58 2.26 9.89
CA LEU A 7 9.84 1.68 9.45
C LEU A 7 10.17 0.37 10.18
N SER A 8 9.95 0.33 11.50
CA SER A 8 10.16 -0.90 12.29
C SER A 8 9.23 -2.02 11.83
N LYS A 9 7.93 -1.73 11.66
CA LYS A 9 6.94 -2.69 11.16
C LYS A 9 7.29 -3.18 9.74
N LEU A 10 7.72 -2.27 8.86
CA LEU A 10 8.16 -2.62 7.52
C LEU A 10 9.39 -3.54 7.53
N GLY A 11 10.36 -3.26 8.40
CA GLY A 11 11.52 -4.13 8.60
C GLY A 11 11.12 -5.54 9.02
N GLN A 12 10.19 -5.66 9.97
CA GLN A 12 9.65 -6.96 10.39
C GLN A 12 8.92 -7.67 9.24
N PHE A 13 8.12 -6.95 8.46
CA PHE A 13 7.44 -7.48 7.29
C PHE A 13 8.42 -8.09 6.28
N VAL A 14 9.48 -7.35 5.92
CA VAL A 14 10.49 -7.82 4.95
C VAL A 14 11.21 -9.07 5.45
N GLN A 15 11.52 -9.15 6.74
CA GLN A 15 12.14 -10.35 7.33
C GLN A 15 11.24 -11.58 7.26
N VAL A 16 9.92 -11.41 7.44
CA VAL A 16 8.94 -12.49 7.28
C VAL A 16 8.81 -12.87 5.81
N ALA A 17 8.64 -11.89 4.93
CA ALA A 17 8.45 -12.12 3.49
C ALA A 17 9.66 -12.81 2.86
N ALA A 18 10.89 -12.45 3.26
CA ALA A 18 12.13 -13.05 2.76
C ALA A 18 12.28 -14.55 3.10
N ARG A 19 11.53 -15.05 4.09
CA ARG A 19 11.51 -16.48 4.48
C ARG A 19 10.32 -17.23 3.89
N GLY A 20 9.39 -16.52 3.24
CA GLY A 20 8.18 -17.09 2.64
C GLY A 20 8.35 -17.49 1.18
N ALA A 21 7.25 -17.87 0.55
CA ALA A 21 7.21 -18.13 -0.89
C ALA A 21 7.36 -16.83 -1.70
N THR A 22 7.98 -16.90 -2.88
CA THR A 22 8.12 -15.75 -3.79
C THR A 22 6.78 -15.10 -4.13
N SER A 23 5.73 -15.91 -4.30
CA SER A 23 4.37 -15.44 -4.60
C SER A 23 3.80 -14.51 -3.53
N TYR A 24 4.16 -14.71 -2.26
CA TYR A 24 3.74 -13.80 -1.18
C TYR A 24 4.31 -12.40 -1.39
N LEU A 25 5.60 -12.31 -1.74
CA LEU A 25 6.26 -11.03 -1.98
C LEU A 25 5.77 -10.38 -3.29
N GLU A 26 5.46 -11.17 -4.31
CA GLU A 26 4.88 -10.68 -5.56
C GLU A 26 3.52 -10.01 -5.33
N LEU A 27 2.64 -10.64 -4.53
CA LEU A 27 1.35 -10.05 -4.15
C LEU A 27 1.52 -8.77 -3.34
N ALA A 28 2.49 -8.75 -2.42
CA ALA A 28 2.76 -7.59 -1.57
C ALA A 28 3.59 -6.49 -2.25
N ALA A 29 4.16 -6.72 -3.44
CA ALA A 29 5.21 -5.87 -4.01
C ALA A 29 4.77 -4.41 -4.18
N ARG A 30 3.53 -4.19 -4.63
CA ARG A 30 2.96 -2.85 -4.78
C ARG A 30 2.84 -2.14 -3.43
N ASP A 31 2.22 -2.79 -2.46
CA ASP A 31 2.00 -2.21 -1.14
C ASP A 31 3.32 -1.99 -0.38
N LEU A 32 4.28 -2.90 -0.55
CA LEU A 32 5.64 -2.77 -0.05
C LEU A 32 6.30 -1.50 -0.61
N SER A 33 6.23 -1.29 -1.92
CA SER A 33 6.78 -0.11 -2.59
C SER A 33 6.07 1.17 -2.14
N CYS A 34 4.74 1.15 -2.03
CA CYS A 34 3.97 2.28 -1.52
C CYS A 34 4.30 2.61 -0.06
N SER A 35 4.50 1.60 0.79
CA SER A 35 4.90 1.78 2.20
C SER A 35 6.26 2.45 2.29
N LEU A 36 7.25 1.98 1.53
CA LEU A 36 8.57 2.61 1.45
C LEU A 36 8.47 4.07 1.03
N ALA A 37 7.72 4.37 -0.03
CA ALA A 37 7.54 5.73 -0.52
C ALA A 37 6.90 6.64 0.53
N ARG A 38 5.85 6.19 1.22
CA ARG A 38 5.15 6.97 2.25
C ARG A 38 6.01 7.26 3.47
N ILE A 39 6.78 6.28 3.93
CA ILE A 39 7.73 6.44 5.05
C ILE A 39 8.81 7.45 4.67
N TYR A 40 9.39 7.30 3.48
CA TYR A 40 10.44 8.21 3.00
C TYR A 40 9.93 9.65 2.83
N MET A 41 8.76 9.84 2.21
CA MET A 41 8.12 11.16 2.12
C MET A 41 7.82 11.74 3.51
N GLY A 42 7.35 10.94 4.46
CA GLY A 42 7.12 11.38 5.83
C GLY A 42 8.40 11.86 6.51
N ALA A 43 9.52 11.16 6.32
CA ALA A 43 10.82 11.58 6.83
C ALA A 43 11.27 12.93 6.23
N LEU A 44 11.16 13.10 4.92
CA LEU A 44 11.52 14.35 4.23
C LEU A 44 10.63 15.53 4.65
N LEU A 45 9.33 15.30 4.83
CA LEU A 45 8.41 16.34 5.31
C LEU A 45 8.73 16.78 6.73
N ILE A 46 9.07 15.83 7.62
CA ILE A 46 9.51 16.15 8.98
C ILE A 46 10.81 16.96 8.92
N GLU A 47 11.81 16.52 8.15
CA GLU A 47 13.06 17.25 7.97
C GLU A 47 12.81 18.70 7.52
N ASN A 48 11.98 18.89 6.50
CA ASN A 48 11.59 20.20 6.00
C ASN A 48 10.88 21.06 7.06
N ALA A 49 9.95 20.47 7.83
CA ALA A 49 9.22 21.17 8.88
C ALA A 49 10.08 21.55 10.10
N THR A 50 11.27 20.94 10.26
CA THR A 50 12.22 21.28 11.33
C THR A 50 13.25 22.34 10.94
N TRP A 51 13.25 22.79 9.70
CA TRP A 51 14.16 23.84 9.26
C TRP A 51 13.82 25.19 9.91
N GLU A 52 14.83 26.04 10.16
CA GLU A 52 14.67 27.34 10.83
C GLU A 52 13.70 28.27 10.10
N GLY A 53 13.56 28.12 8.77
CA GLY A 53 12.63 28.88 7.94
C GLY A 53 11.29 28.19 7.66
N ALA A 54 10.99 27.07 8.32
CA ALA A 54 9.76 26.32 8.08
C ALA A 54 8.52 27.17 8.40
N SER A 55 7.56 27.16 7.49
CA SER A 55 6.26 27.81 7.67
C SER A 55 5.32 26.93 8.49
N ASP A 56 4.27 27.53 9.06
CA ASP A 56 3.19 26.77 9.72
C ASP A 56 2.55 25.74 8.77
N SER A 57 2.53 26.03 7.45
CA SER A 57 2.04 25.08 6.46
C SER A 57 2.95 23.87 6.28
N ASP A 58 4.27 24.02 6.43
CA ASP A 58 5.21 22.90 6.37
C ASP A 58 5.00 21.95 7.57
N ILE A 59 4.85 22.53 8.76
CA ILE A 59 4.55 21.80 10.01
C ILE A 59 3.20 21.07 9.87
N TYR A 60 2.18 21.77 9.39
CA TYR A 60 0.86 21.18 9.20
C TYR A 60 0.87 20.06 8.14
N ALA A 61 1.60 20.24 7.03
CA ALA A 61 1.72 19.23 5.99
C ALA A 61 2.41 17.95 6.52
N ALA A 62 3.52 18.10 7.23
CA ALA A 62 4.24 16.97 7.84
C ALA A 62 3.36 16.22 8.86
N THR A 63 2.62 16.97 9.68
CA THR A 63 1.68 16.41 10.67
C THR A 63 0.58 15.62 9.97
N ARG A 64 -0.11 16.23 9.01
CA ARG A 64 -1.25 15.61 8.30
C ARG A 64 -0.80 14.38 7.50
N TRP A 65 0.40 14.40 6.95
CA TRP A 65 0.98 13.24 6.27
C TRP A 65 1.20 12.07 7.23
N CYS A 66 1.78 12.34 8.42
CA CYS A 66 2.10 11.31 9.41
C CYS A 66 0.87 10.67 10.08
N GLU A 67 -0.31 11.29 9.99
CA GLU A 67 -1.58 10.70 10.43
C GLU A 67 -2.14 9.65 9.46
N GLN A 68 -1.66 9.62 8.23
CA GLN A 68 -2.08 8.63 7.24
C GLN A 68 -1.48 7.26 7.54
N ASP A 69 -1.99 6.23 6.85
CA ASP A 69 -1.36 4.93 6.84
C ASP A 69 -0.03 4.95 6.05
N LEU A 70 1.06 5.04 6.79
CA LEU A 70 2.42 5.02 6.26
C LEU A 70 2.91 3.61 5.87
N CYS A 71 2.25 2.54 6.33
CA CYS A 71 2.71 1.17 6.10
C CYS A 71 1.56 0.24 5.65
N PRO A 72 0.92 0.54 4.50
CA PRO A 72 -0.20 -0.25 3.99
C PRO A 72 0.12 -1.73 3.80
N VAL A 73 1.38 -2.08 3.53
CA VAL A 73 1.76 -3.49 3.39
C VAL A 73 1.55 -4.29 4.67
N VAL A 74 1.75 -3.68 5.83
CA VAL A 74 1.56 -4.36 7.11
C VAL A 74 0.07 -4.46 7.43
N ASN A 75 -0.69 -3.41 7.16
CA ASN A 75 -2.13 -3.43 7.37
C ASN A 75 -2.80 -4.46 6.45
N ASN A 76 -2.46 -4.50 5.17
CA ASN A 76 -3.03 -5.43 4.21
C ASN A 76 -2.58 -6.88 4.48
N LYS A 77 -1.37 -7.09 5.01
CA LYS A 77 -0.96 -8.38 5.57
C LYS A 77 -1.89 -8.81 6.70
N ASP A 78 -2.20 -7.91 7.63
CA ASP A 78 -3.06 -8.23 8.78
C ASP A 78 -4.51 -8.54 8.37
N HIS A 79 -4.95 -8.05 7.21
CA HIS A 79 -6.21 -8.45 6.57
C HIS A 79 -6.12 -9.77 5.78
N GLY A 80 -4.93 -10.35 5.62
CA GLY A 80 -4.73 -11.63 4.94
C GLY A 80 -4.80 -11.57 3.41
N TRP A 81 -4.58 -10.40 2.80
CA TRP A 81 -4.71 -10.21 1.35
C TRP A 81 -3.59 -10.85 0.53
N TYR A 82 -2.47 -11.20 1.15
CA TYR A 82 -1.33 -11.86 0.48
C TYR A 82 -1.45 -13.38 0.56
N ASN A 83 -2.64 -13.90 0.27
CA ASN A 83 -2.93 -15.33 0.25
C ASN A 83 -2.82 -15.88 -1.19
N PRO A 84 -2.23 -17.06 -1.42
CA PRO A 84 -2.18 -17.73 -2.73
C PRO A 84 -3.50 -17.85 -3.50
N GLU A 85 -4.66 -17.85 -2.84
CA GLU A 85 -5.97 -17.91 -3.52
C GLU A 85 -6.44 -16.56 -4.09
N THR A 86 -5.80 -15.47 -3.69
CA THR A 86 -6.23 -14.10 -4.02
C THR A 86 -6.19 -13.84 -5.53
N PRO A 87 -5.11 -14.19 -6.26
CA PRO A 87 -5.05 -13.98 -7.72
C PRO A 87 -6.18 -14.65 -8.49
N ASP A 88 -6.58 -15.86 -8.10
CA ASP A 88 -7.65 -16.58 -8.77
C ASP A 88 -9.00 -15.88 -8.57
N LYS A 89 -9.28 -15.44 -7.33
CA LYS A 89 -10.50 -14.69 -7.00
C LYS A 89 -10.53 -13.32 -7.69
N ASP A 90 -9.40 -12.63 -7.72
CA ASP A 90 -9.24 -11.34 -8.40
C ASP A 90 -9.43 -11.50 -9.91
N ALA A 91 -8.85 -12.54 -10.51
CA ALA A 91 -9.02 -12.84 -11.93
C ALA A 91 -10.49 -13.19 -12.26
N MET A 92 -11.16 -14.00 -11.43
CA MET A 92 -12.58 -14.30 -11.61
C MET A 92 -13.44 -13.04 -11.61
N LEU A 93 -13.17 -12.09 -10.70
CA LEU A 93 -13.87 -10.81 -10.65
C LEU A 93 -13.59 -9.95 -11.89
N VAL A 94 -12.33 -9.83 -12.31
CA VAL A 94 -11.94 -9.00 -13.45
C VAL A 94 -12.49 -9.54 -14.78
N TYR A 95 -12.55 -10.86 -14.92
CA TYR A 95 -13.02 -11.53 -16.14
C TYR A 95 -14.48 -12.00 -16.05
N GLU A 96 -15.23 -11.58 -15.05
CA GLU A 96 -16.66 -11.86 -14.97
C GLU A 96 -17.38 -11.22 -16.17
N VAL A 97 -17.83 -12.05 -17.12
CA VAL A 97 -18.56 -11.58 -18.30
C VAL A 97 -19.94 -11.12 -17.84
N SER A 98 -20.13 -9.80 -17.79
CA SER A 98 -21.44 -9.21 -17.54
C SER A 98 -22.43 -9.57 -18.67
N PRO A 99 -23.58 -10.22 -18.40
CA PRO A 99 -24.51 -10.69 -19.43
C PRO A 99 -25.27 -9.58 -20.20
N HIS A 100 -25.00 -8.30 -19.94
CA HIS A 100 -25.79 -7.18 -20.49
C HIS A 100 -25.21 -6.47 -21.72
N HIS A 101 -24.06 -6.90 -22.28
CA HIS A 101 -23.50 -6.30 -23.51
C HIS A 101 -23.65 -7.18 -24.76
N GLY A 102 -24.47 -8.23 -24.71
CA GLY A 102 -24.64 -9.22 -25.78
C GLY A 102 -26.04 -9.37 -26.36
N GLN A 103 -26.95 -8.39 -26.19
CA GLN A 103 -28.23 -8.37 -26.92
C GLN A 103 -28.31 -7.13 -27.82
N SER A 104 -27.75 -7.25 -29.03
CA SER A 104 -28.35 -6.71 -30.23
C SER A 104 -27.63 -7.32 -31.42
N MET A 105 -28.24 -8.35 -32.01
CA MET A 105 -28.15 -8.75 -33.43
C MET A 105 -28.96 -10.04 -33.60
N ALA A 106 -30.28 -9.94 -33.47
CA ALA A 106 -31.22 -10.93 -34.01
C ALA A 106 -32.58 -10.23 -34.23
N GLY A 107 -32.86 -9.92 -35.49
CA GLY A 107 -34.04 -9.21 -35.99
C GLY A 107 -33.55 -8.20 -37.03
N GLU A 108 -33.78 -8.34 -38.34
CA GLU A 108 -34.71 -9.16 -39.13
C GLU A 108 -34.00 -9.69 -40.39
#